data_AF-E1WYX3-F1
#
_entry.id   AF-E1WYX3-F1
#
_cell.length_a   1.000
_cell.length_b   1.000
_cell.length_c   1.000
_cell.angle_alpha   90.00
_cell.angle_beta   90.00
_cell.angle_gamma   90.00
#
_symmetry.space_group_name_H-M   'P 1'
#
loop_
_entity.id
_entity.type
_entity.pdbx_description
1 polymer ?
#
loop_
_entity_poly.entity_id
_entity_poly.type
_entity_poly.pdbx_seq_one_letter_code
_entity_poly.pdbx_strand_id
1 'polypeptide(L)'
;MKRYFLAIIMLISFSSIAKDLSSFYLESRTRILLAGERHINDQARDIFSESLEDFKRRGGDTLGLEMVESHKQFLLDNFLQKRENSEFKLYEYLRVRWQYNTENYMKLITRARSLDLKLLAIDLDKRKRPAETALYPVPPEISKVRAAREAHMAKVLCQAEFQRIVIIIGSFHALDKFLPTALRKECYAESESINLSKL
;
A
#
# COMPACT_ATOMS: atom_id res chain seq x y z
N MET A 1 -18.96 10.38 -53.04
CA MET A 1 -19.06 10.87 -51.65
C MET A 1 -19.59 9.75 -50.74
N LYS A 2 -19.08 9.65 -49.50
CA LYS A 2 -19.58 8.83 -48.38
C LYS A 2 -19.31 7.32 -48.33
N ARG A 3 -18.07 6.83 -48.57
CA ARG A 3 -17.72 5.44 -48.15
C ARG A 3 -16.34 5.19 -47.53
N TYR A 4 -15.47 6.20 -47.37
CA TYR A 4 -14.10 5.97 -46.87
C TYR A 4 -13.77 6.57 -45.50
N PHE A 5 -14.75 7.12 -44.77
CA PHE A 5 -14.49 7.84 -43.51
C PHE A 5 -14.65 7.00 -42.23
N LEU A 6 -15.05 5.73 -42.33
CA LEU A 6 -15.37 4.90 -41.15
C LEU A 6 -14.31 3.86 -40.77
N ALA A 7 -13.19 3.78 -41.50
CA ALA A 7 -12.15 2.78 -41.24
C ALA A 7 -10.98 3.28 -40.37
N ILE A 8 -10.89 4.59 -40.09
CA ILE A 8 -9.75 5.17 -39.33
C ILE A 8 -10.01 5.25 -37.81
N ILE A 9 -11.25 5.07 -37.36
CA ILE A 9 -11.59 5.12 -35.92
C ILE A 9 -11.29 3.78 -35.20
N MET A 10 -10.99 2.70 -35.93
CA MET A 10 -10.67 1.38 -35.35
C MET A 10 -9.16 1.11 -35.14
N LEU A 11 -8.30 2.13 -35.24
CA LEU A 11 -6.86 1.98 -34.98
C LEU A 11 -6.39 2.53 -33.63
N ILE A 12 -7.30 2.89 -32.72
CA ILE A 12 -6.96 3.04 -31.31
C ILE A 12 -7.07 1.67 -30.64
N SER A 13 -6.34 0.71 -31.20
CA SER A 13 -6.11 -0.60 -30.59
C SER A 13 -5.22 -0.37 -29.38
N PHE A 14 -5.88 -0.24 -28.23
CA PHE A 14 -5.41 -0.57 -26.88
C PHE A 14 -3.93 -0.97 -26.83
N SER A 15 -3.04 0.01 -26.79
CA SER A 15 -1.76 -0.19 -26.12
C SER A 15 -2.13 -0.54 -24.69
N SER A 16 -1.98 -1.81 -24.32
CA SER A 16 -2.10 -2.21 -22.92
C SER A 16 -0.99 -1.45 -22.20
N ILE A 17 -1.35 -0.33 -21.57
CA ILE A 17 -0.42 0.54 -20.88
C ILE A 17 0.29 -0.36 -19.89
N ALA A 18 1.59 -0.57 -20.10
CA ALA A 18 2.47 -0.99 -19.04
C ALA A 18 2.32 0.10 -17.98
N LYS A 19 1.46 -0.15 -16.98
CA LYS A 19 0.99 0.88 -16.06
C LYS A 19 2.10 1.11 -15.05
N ASP A 20 3.07 1.93 -15.42
CA ASP A 20 4.10 2.39 -14.50
C ASP A 20 3.46 3.17 -13.33
N LEU A 21 4.24 3.36 -12.26
CA LEU A 21 3.74 4.01 -11.05
C LEU A 21 3.35 5.47 -11.28
N SER A 22 4.03 6.18 -12.20
CA SER A 22 3.72 7.58 -12.49
C SER A 22 2.35 7.74 -13.13
N SER A 23 2.04 6.87 -14.11
CA SER A 23 0.75 6.80 -14.80
C SER A 23 -0.34 6.36 -13.83
N PHE A 24 -0.07 5.40 -12.95
CA PHE A 24 -0.98 5.03 -11.88
C PHE A 24 -1.34 6.22 -10.97
N TYR A 25 -0.36 6.97 -10.49
CA TYR A 25 -0.63 8.16 -9.67
C TYR A 25 -1.36 9.28 -10.43
N LEU A 26 -1.12 9.42 -11.74
CA LEU A 26 -1.80 10.42 -12.58
C LEU A 26 -3.27 10.08 -12.80
N GLU A 27 -3.55 8.83 -13.17
CA GLU A 27 -4.86 8.40 -13.65
C GLU A 27 -5.81 8.05 -12.51
N SER A 28 -5.28 7.68 -11.34
CA SER A 28 -6.11 7.29 -10.21
C SER A 28 -6.94 8.45 -9.68
N ARG A 29 -8.24 8.21 -9.59
CA ARG A 29 -9.29 9.14 -9.14
C ARG A 29 -9.59 9.00 -7.66
N THR A 30 -9.17 7.89 -7.06
CA THR A 30 -9.36 7.60 -5.64
C THR A 30 -8.24 8.21 -4.78
N ARG A 31 -8.56 8.51 -3.52
CA ARG A 31 -7.59 9.02 -2.55
C ARG A 31 -6.75 7.91 -1.89
N ILE A 32 -7.18 6.65 -1.99
CA ILE A 32 -6.51 5.48 -1.39
C ILE A 32 -5.93 4.63 -2.52
N LEU A 33 -4.61 4.57 -2.58
CA LEU A 33 -3.87 3.80 -3.58
C LEU A 33 -3.17 2.61 -2.92
N LEU A 34 -3.35 1.41 -3.46
CA LEU A 34 -2.77 0.18 -2.94
C LEU A 34 -1.65 -0.31 -3.86
N ALA A 35 -0.41 -0.25 -3.38
CA ALA A 35 0.77 -0.79 -4.05
C ALA A 35 1.04 -2.22 -3.52
N GLY A 36 0.46 -3.19 -4.21
CA GLY A 36 0.55 -4.61 -3.88
C GLY A 36 1.93 -5.20 -4.17
N GLU A 37 2.68 -5.58 -3.13
CA GLU A 37 4.02 -6.13 -3.24
C GLU A 37 4.08 -7.65 -3.00
N ARG A 38 5.19 -8.26 -3.43
CA ARG A 38 5.68 -9.50 -2.81
C ARG A 38 6.78 -9.11 -1.85
N HIS A 39 6.66 -9.44 -0.56
CA HIS A 39 7.60 -8.96 0.47
C HIS A 39 9.07 -9.38 0.25
N ILE A 40 9.32 -10.40 -0.59
CA ILE A 40 10.66 -10.86 -0.96
C ILE A 40 11.27 -10.10 -2.15
N ASN A 41 10.51 -9.23 -2.82
CA ASN A 41 10.95 -8.53 -4.02
C ASN A 41 11.43 -7.12 -3.67
N ASP A 42 12.69 -7.01 -3.24
CA ASP A 42 13.30 -5.74 -2.84
C ASP A 42 13.44 -4.77 -4.02
N GLN A 43 13.68 -5.26 -5.24
CA GLN A 43 13.78 -4.41 -6.44
C GLN A 43 12.48 -3.66 -6.71
N ALA A 44 11.33 -4.34 -6.64
CA ALA A 44 10.03 -3.70 -6.83
C ALA A 44 9.76 -2.65 -5.74
N ARG A 45 10.28 -2.86 -4.53
CA ARG A 45 10.17 -1.89 -3.43
C ARG A 45 11.09 -0.68 -3.62
N ASP A 46 12.28 -0.88 -4.18
CA ASP A 46 13.18 0.22 -4.55
C ASP A 46 12.53 1.10 -5.63
N ILE A 47 11.98 0.50 -6.69
CA ILE A 47 11.21 1.23 -7.73
C ILE A 47 10.04 2.00 -7.11
N PHE A 48 9.30 1.37 -6.20
CA PHE A 48 8.21 2.03 -5.47
C PHE A 48 8.71 3.20 -4.62
N SER A 49 9.81 3.04 -3.90
CA SER A 49 10.46 4.07 -3.09
C SER A 49 10.86 5.29 -3.91
N GLU A 50 11.46 5.07 -5.08
CA GLU A 50 11.84 6.13 -6.01
C GLU A 50 10.60 6.88 -6.54
N SER A 51 9.52 6.15 -6.83
CA SER A 51 8.26 6.72 -7.33
C SER A 51 7.53 7.63 -6.34
N LEU A 52 7.88 7.61 -5.04
CA LEU A 52 7.21 8.44 -4.04
C LEU A 52 7.35 9.95 -4.31
N GLU A 53 8.38 10.37 -5.03
CA GLU A 53 8.53 11.76 -5.45
C GLU A 53 7.43 12.15 -6.45
N ASP A 54 7.13 11.29 -7.42
CA ASP A 54 6.01 11.49 -8.34
C ASP A 54 4.68 11.51 -7.61
N PHE A 55 4.50 10.60 -6.64
CA PHE A 55 3.31 10.59 -5.80
C PHE A 55 3.13 11.91 -5.05
N LYS A 56 4.18 12.42 -4.40
CA LYS A 56 4.19 13.72 -3.70
C LYS A 56 3.84 14.88 -4.66
N ARG A 57 4.48 14.93 -5.84
CA ARG A 57 4.21 15.95 -6.87
C ARG A 57 2.75 15.96 -7.34
N ARG A 58 2.07 14.82 -7.25
CA ARG A 58 0.65 14.64 -7.64
C ARG A 58 -0.31 14.77 -6.45
N GLY A 59 0.10 15.47 -5.39
CA GLY A 59 -0.73 15.78 -4.22
C GLY A 59 -0.86 14.64 -3.21
N GLY A 60 -0.03 13.60 -3.32
CA GLY A 60 0.13 12.57 -2.29
C GLY A 60 0.74 13.15 -1.01
N ASP A 61 0.17 12.84 0.16
CA ASP A 61 0.65 13.38 1.44
C ASP A 61 1.02 12.30 2.46
N THR A 62 0.62 11.05 2.25
CA THR A 62 0.77 9.98 3.23
C THR A 62 1.25 8.66 2.61
N LEU A 63 2.16 7.97 3.29
CA LEU A 63 2.55 6.59 3.02
C LEU A 63 1.97 5.67 4.12
N GLY A 64 1.12 4.72 3.72
CA GLY A 64 0.61 3.65 4.58
C GLY A 64 1.53 2.43 4.61
N LEU A 65 1.71 1.83 5.80
CA LEU A 65 2.73 0.83 6.08
C LEU A 65 2.12 -0.42 6.73
N GLU A 66 1.97 -1.51 5.97
CA GLU A 66 1.46 -2.80 6.50
C GLU A 66 2.39 -3.41 7.56
N MET A 67 3.70 -3.24 7.42
CA MET A 67 4.69 -3.82 8.34
C MET A 67 4.65 -3.23 9.75
N VAL A 68 3.90 -2.14 9.98
CA VAL A 68 3.77 -1.50 11.29
C VAL A 68 2.34 -1.64 11.79
N GLU A 69 2.19 -2.21 12.98
CA GLU A 69 0.90 -2.34 13.64
C GLU A 69 0.44 -0.95 14.09
N SER A 70 -0.82 -0.61 13.85
CA SER A 70 -1.40 0.72 14.18
C SER A 70 -1.12 1.20 15.61
N HIS A 71 -1.13 0.31 16.60
CA HIS A 71 -0.80 0.67 18.00
C HIS A 71 0.68 1.04 18.23
N LYS A 72 1.52 0.89 17.20
CA LYS A 72 2.93 1.27 17.15
C LYS A 72 3.17 2.55 16.31
N GLN A 73 2.13 3.29 15.96
CA GLN A 73 2.22 4.58 15.26
C GLN A 73 3.29 5.51 15.87
N PHE A 74 3.42 5.53 17.20
CA PHE A 74 4.43 6.32 17.90
C PHE A 74 5.88 6.08 17.44
N LEU A 75 6.22 4.91 16.89
CA LEU A 75 7.54 4.64 16.33
C LEU A 75 7.79 5.46 15.06
N LEU A 76 6.78 5.55 14.20
CA LEU A 76 6.81 6.36 12.98
C LEU A 76 6.84 7.86 13.32
N ASP A 77 6.01 8.28 14.27
CA ASP A 77 5.94 9.68 14.69
C ASP A 77 7.28 10.16 15.29
N ASN A 78 7.90 9.35 16.14
CA ASN A 78 9.22 9.66 16.70
C ASN A 78 10.31 9.73 15.62
N PHE A 79 10.23 8.87 14.61
CA PHE A 79 11.17 8.86 13.47
C PHE A 79 11.02 10.10 12.58
N LEU A 80 9.78 10.53 12.32
CA LEU A 80 9.48 11.78 11.61
C LEU A 80 9.99 13.00 12.38
N GLN A 81 9.81 13.01 13.70
CA GLN A 81 10.28 14.08 14.60
C GLN A 81 11.80 14.07 14.85
N LYS A 82 12.55 13.14 14.23
CA LYS A 82 14.01 12.98 14.42
C LYS A 82 14.41 12.85 15.89
N ARG A 83 13.59 12.19 16.71
CA ARG A 83 13.92 11.95 18.12
C ARG A 83 15.15 11.06 18.22
N GLU A 84 15.93 11.23 19.28
CA GLU A 84 17.11 10.43 19.56
C GLU A 84 16.78 8.93 19.53
N ASN A 85 17.62 8.14 18.84
CA ASN A 85 17.49 6.69 18.68
C ASN A 85 16.18 6.20 18.03
N SER A 86 15.36 7.09 17.45
CA SER A 86 14.08 6.72 16.84
C SER A 86 14.23 5.80 15.63
N GLU A 87 15.23 6.06 14.77
CA GLU A 87 15.55 5.22 13.60
C GLU A 87 15.94 3.80 14.00
N PHE A 88 16.83 3.66 14.99
CA PHE A 88 17.22 2.36 15.53
C PHE A 88 16.02 1.61 16.15
N LYS A 89 15.16 2.28 16.92
CA LYS A 89 13.97 1.65 17.52
C LYS A 89 12.98 1.16 16.47
N LEU A 90 12.78 1.91 15.39
CA LEU A 90 11.93 1.51 14.28
C LEU A 90 12.55 0.33 13.51
N TYR A 91 13.86 0.40 13.23
CA TYR A 91 14.62 -0.69 12.60
C TYR A 91 14.48 -1.99 13.41
N GLU A 92 14.76 -1.96 14.71
CA GLU A 92 14.69 -3.14 15.57
C GLU A 92 13.28 -3.71 15.66
N TYR A 93 12.26 -2.85 15.71
CA TYR A 93 10.88 -3.29 15.64
C TYR A 93 10.60 -4.05 14.35
N LEU A 94 10.98 -3.50 13.18
CA LEU A 94 10.76 -4.17 11.89
C LEU A 94 11.56 -5.48 11.78
N ARG A 95 12.82 -5.48 12.21
CA ARG A 95 13.68 -6.66 12.21
C ARG A 95 13.05 -7.84 12.95
N VAL A 96 12.51 -7.57 14.15
CA VAL A 96 11.88 -8.59 14.99
C VAL A 96 10.47 -8.96 14.51
N ARG A 97 9.65 -7.96 14.18
CA ARG A 97 8.22 -8.14 13.96
C ARG A 97 7.85 -8.48 12.53
N TRP A 98 8.56 -7.93 11.55
CA TRP A 98 8.26 -8.07 10.12
C TRP A 98 9.01 -9.23 9.47
N GLN A 99 10.28 -9.47 9.87
CA GLN A 99 11.08 -10.63 9.45
C GLN A 99 11.36 -10.74 7.93
N TYR A 100 11.20 -9.64 7.19
CA TYR A 100 11.70 -9.47 5.82
C TYR A 100 12.90 -8.51 5.80
N ASN A 101 13.44 -8.19 4.62
CA ASN A 101 14.60 -7.31 4.46
C ASN A 101 14.35 -5.92 5.06
N THR A 102 14.77 -5.74 6.32
CA THR A 102 14.47 -4.55 7.12
C THR A 102 15.19 -3.32 6.59
N GLU A 103 16.40 -3.47 6.06
CA GLU A 103 17.14 -2.38 5.46
C GLU A 103 16.40 -1.78 4.27
N ASN A 104 15.83 -2.63 3.40
CA ASN A 104 15.10 -2.18 2.23
C ASN A 104 13.80 -1.44 2.61
N TYR A 105 13.06 -1.90 3.61
CA TYR A 105 11.91 -1.16 4.14
C TYR A 105 12.32 0.15 4.83
N MET A 106 13.44 0.17 5.55
CA MET A 106 13.95 1.41 6.17
C MET A 106 14.41 2.43 5.13
N LYS A 107 14.95 2.00 3.98
CA LYS A 107 15.22 2.89 2.83
C LYS A 107 13.93 3.55 2.32
N LEU A 108 12.87 2.78 2.11
CA LEU A 108 11.55 3.29 1.71
C LEU A 108 11.00 4.31 2.73
N ILE A 109 11.01 3.97 4.01
CA ILE A 109 10.49 4.83 5.09
C ILE A 109 11.32 6.12 5.20
N THR A 110 12.65 6.03 5.06
CA THR A 110 13.55 7.19 5.05
C THR A 110 13.32 8.09 3.85
N ARG A 111 13.08 7.51 2.67
CA ARG A 111 12.71 8.25 1.46
C ARG A 111 11.39 8.98 1.62
N ALA A 112 10.38 8.34 2.20
CA ALA A 112 9.10 8.99 2.50
C ALA A 112 9.28 10.19 3.45
N ARG A 113 10.11 10.04 4.50
CA ARG A 113 10.45 11.14 5.41
C ARG A 113 11.16 12.29 4.68
N SER A 114 12.12 12.01 3.80
CA SER A 114 12.85 13.07 3.07
C SER A 114 11.99 13.83 2.05
N LEU A 115 10.82 13.28 1.70
CA LEU A 115 9.81 13.90 0.85
C LEU A 115 8.67 14.57 1.66
N ASP A 116 8.85 14.71 2.98
CA ASP A 116 7.83 15.23 3.90
C ASP A 116 6.47 14.54 3.74
N LEU A 117 6.47 13.22 3.53
CA LEU A 117 5.26 12.41 3.60
C LEU A 117 4.96 12.07 5.07
N LYS A 118 3.69 12.13 5.44
CA LYS A 118 3.20 11.52 6.67
C LYS A 118 3.33 10.00 6.58
N LEU A 119 3.50 9.33 7.71
CA LEU A 119 3.59 7.87 7.78
C LEU A 119 2.42 7.33 8.62
N LEU A 120 1.75 6.30 8.13
CA LEU A 120 0.60 5.68 8.80
C LEU A 120 0.80 4.18 8.98
N ALA A 121 0.82 3.71 10.22
CA ALA A 121 0.81 2.31 10.60
C ALA A 121 -0.62 1.76 10.50
N ILE A 122 -0.83 0.72 9.69
CA ILE A 122 -2.19 0.25 9.36
C ILE A 122 -2.51 -1.17 9.84
N ASP A 123 -1.52 -1.96 10.27
CA ASP A 123 -1.78 -3.38 10.56
C ASP A 123 -2.38 -3.63 11.94
N LEU A 124 -3.01 -4.80 12.07
CA LEU A 124 -3.56 -5.32 13.29
C LEU A 124 -2.46 -5.92 14.18
N ASP A 125 -2.50 -5.57 15.47
CA ASP A 125 -1.69 -6.20 16.52
C ASP A 125 -1.76 -7.73 16.45
N LYS A 126 -0.60 -8.39 16.37
CA LYS A 126 -0.48 -9.85 16.30
C LYS A 126 -1.27 -10.56 17.39
N ARG A 127 -1.32 -9.97 18.59
CA ARG A 127 -2.00 -10.55 19.77
C ARG A 127 -3.53 -10.50 19.66
N LYS A 128 -4.06 -9.65 18.79
CA LYS A 128 -5.50 -9.51 18.52
C LYS A 128 -5.97 -10.32 17.31
N ARG A 129 -5.06 -11.03 16.64
CA ARG A 129 -5.41 -11.87 15.48
C ARG A 129 -6.23 -13.07 15.97
N PRO A 130 -7.34 -13.42 15.30
CA PRO A 130 -8.11 -14.60 15.65
C PRO A 130 -7.31 -15.88 15.37
N ALA A 131 -7.74 -16.99 15.95
CA ALA A 131 -7.26 -18.30 15.55
C ALA A 131 -7.60 -18.55 14.07
N GLU A 132 -6.66 -19.13 13.33
CA GLU A 132 -6.83 -19.41 11.91
C GLU A 132 -7.77 -20.62 11.68
N THR A 133 -8.26 -20.79 10.45
CA THR A 133 -9.00 -21.99 10.05
C THR A 133 -8.15 -23.25 10.15
N ALA A 134 -8.79 -24.39 10.44
CA ALA A 134 -8.12 -25.68 10.57
C ALA A 134 -7.59 -26.29 9.26
N LEU A 135 -7.97 -25.75 8.09
CA LEU A 135 -7.52 -26.22 6.78
C LEU A 135 -6.11 -25.72 6.46
N TYR A 136 -5.23 -26.59 5.96
CA TYR A 136 -3.86 -26.23 5.57
C TYR A 136 -3.47 -26.79 4.18
N PRO A 137 -2.86 -25.99 3.28
CA PRO A 137 -2.61 -24.56 3.41
C PRO A 137 -3.92 -23.78 3.43
N VAL A 138 -3.99 -22.70 4.20
CA VAL A 138 -5.21 -21.89 4.36
C VAL A 138 -5.46 -21.11 3.05
N PRO A 139 -6.54 -21.40 2.30
CA PRO A 139 -6.92 -20.56 1.17
C PRO A 139 -7.21 -19.14 1.66
N PRO A 140 -6.77 -18.11 0.92
CA PRO A 140 -6.98 -16.74 1.33
C PRO A 140 -8.46 -16.48 1.68
N GLU A 141 -9.39 -16.91 0.84
CA GLU A 141 -10.84 -16.68 0.96
C GLU A 141 -11.42 -17.04 2.33
N ILE A 142 -10.84 -18.03 3.01
CA ILE A 142 -11.33 -18.49 4.32
C ILE A 142 -10.45 -18.03 5.49
N SER A 143 -9.33 -17.36 5.24
CA SER A 143 -8.41 -16.91 6.30
C SER A 143 -9.09 -15.91 7.23
N LYS A 144 -9.26 -16.31 8.49
CA LYS A 144 -9.81 -15.46 9.56
C LYS A 144 -8.82 -14.37 9.96
N VAL A 145 -7.53 -14.70 9.95
CA VAL A 145 -6.47 -13.74 10.27
C VAL A 145 -6.46 -12.62 9.24
N ARG A 146 -6.49 -12.96 7.96
CA ARG A 146 -6.48 -11.96 6.89
C ARG A 146 -7.70 -11.06 6.94
N ALA A 147 -8.90 -11.63 7.08
CA ALA A 147 -10.13 -10.86 7.17
C ALA A 147 -10.12 -9.88 8.37
N ALA A 148 -9.60 -10.29 9.53
CA ALA A 148 -9.45 -9.42 10.69
C ALA A 148 -8.43 -8.28 10.45
N ARG A 149 -7.31 -8.57 9.77
CA ARG A 149 -6.33 -7.54 9.37
C ARG A 149 -6.95 -6.53 8.42
N GLU A 150 -7.69 -6.98 7.41
CA GLU A 150 -8.32 -6.11 6.40
C GLU A 150 -9.42 -5.23 7.00
N ALA A 151 -10.26 -5.77 7.89
CA ALA A 151 -11.25 -4.99 8.62
C ALA A 151 -10.58 -3.91 9.49
N HIS A 152 -9.48 -4.27 10.16
CA HIS A 152 -8.72 -3.32 10.97
C HIS A 152 -8.06 -2.22 10.13
N MET A 153 -7.39 -2.59 9.03
CA MET A 153 -6.78 -1.64 8.08
C MET A 153 -7.84 -0.69 7.53
N ALA A 154 -9.01 -1.20 7.12
CA ALA A 154 -10.11 -0.37 6.63
C ALA A 154 -10.54 0.66 7.68
N LYS A 155 -10.73 0.25 8.94
CA LYS A 155 -11.07 1.15 10.04
C LYS A 155 -10.03 2.25 10.24
N VAL A 156 -8.74 1.90 10.25
CA VAL A 156 -7.65 2.89 10.37
C VAL A 156 -7.70 3.89 9.22
N LEU A 157 -7.84 3.41 7.98
CA LEU A 157 -7.86 4.26 6.79
C LEU A 157 -9.10 5.15 6.70
N CYS A 158 -10.25 4.67 7.16
CA CYS A 158 -11.49 5.45 7.19
C CYS A 158 -11.47 6.56 8.25
N GLN A 159 -10.66 6.42 9.31
CA GLN A 159 -10.55 7.37 10.42
C GLN A 159 -9.36 8.33 10.30
N ALA A 160 -8.32 7.95 9.56
CA ALA A 160 -7.11 8.75 9.42
C ALA A 160 -7.33 9.97 8.52
N GLU A 161 -6.67 11.08 8.86
CA GLU A 161 -6.68 12.30 8.06
C GLU A 161 -5.50 12.33 7.08
N PHE A 162 -5.80 12.10 5.81
CA PHE A 162 -4.87 12.28 4.69
C PHE A 162 -5.61 12.89 3.51
N GLN A 163 -4.89 13.68 2.70
CA GLN A 163 -5.40 14.16 1.43
C GLN A 163 -5.41 13.02 0.40
N ARG A 164 -4.29 12.31 0.28
CA ARG A 164 -4.12 11.19 -0.64
C ARG A 164 -3.01 10.28 -0.13
N ILE A 165 -3.32 9.00 0.03
CA ILE A 165 -2.43 7.99 0.58
C ILE A 165 -2.06 6.94 -0.47
N VAL A 166 -0.80 6.54 -0.47
CA VAL A 166 -0.35 5.31 -1.13
C VAL A 166 0.10 4.32 -0.06
N ILE A 167 -0.25 3.07 -0.21
CA ILE A 167 -0.03 2.03 0.80
C ILE A 167 0.81 0.93 0.19
N ILE A 168 1.97 0.64 0.78
CA ILE A 168 2.69 -0.59 0.46
C ILE A 168 2.11 -1.73 1.28
N ILE A 169 1.62 -2.76 0.58
CA ILE A 169 0.88 -3.86 1.19
C ILE A 169 1.10 -5.16 0.42
N GLY A 170 1.01 -6.32 1.06
CA GLY A 170 1.04 -7.62 0.42
C GLY A 170 0.01 -7.69 -0.71
N SER A 171 0.46 -8.11 -1.89
CA SER A 171 -0.32 -8.12 -3.14
C SER A 171 -1.67 -8.81 -3.04
N PHE A 172 -1.82 -9.79 -2.15
CA PHE A 172 -3.12 -10.38 -1.85
C PHE A 172 -4.08 -9.32 -1.33
N HIS A 173 -3.77 -8.57 -0.27
CA HIS A 173 -4.68 -7.58 0.30
C HIS A 173 -5.18 -6.53 -0.70
N ALA A 174 -4.39 -6.22 -1.73
CA ALA A 174 -4.73 -5.26 -2.78
C ALA A 174 -5.76 -5.78 -3.82
N LEU A 175 -6.13 -7.06 -3.80
CA LEU A 175 -7.17 -7.59 -4.70
C LEU A 175 -8.55 -7.07 -4.30
N ASP A 176 -9.40 -6.74 -5.27
CA ASP A 176 -10.70 -6.07 -5.07
C ASP A 176 -11.61 -6.76 -4.01
N LYS A 177 -11.58 -8.09 -3.96
CA LYS A 177 -12.38 -8.89 -3.01
C LYS A 177 -11.93 -8.82 -1.54
N PHE A 178 -10.86 -8.08 -1.22
CA PHE A 178 -10.21 -8.06 0.09
C PHE A 178 -10.23 -6.66 0.72
N LEU A 179 -9.08 -5.98 0.91
CA LEU A 179 -9.05 -4.65 1.55
C LEU A 179 -9.97 -3.63 0.86
N PRO A 180 -10.03 -3.54 -0.49
CA PRO A 180 -11.00 -2.66 -1.17
C PRO A 180 -12.47 -2.95 -0.77
N THR A 181 -12.84 -4.23 -0.67
CA THR A 181 -14.17 -4.61 -0.18
C THR A 181 -14.38 -4.24 1.29
N ALA A 182 -13.36 -4.36 2.13
CA ALA A 182 -13.44 -3.94 3.54
C ALA A 182 -13.61 -2.41 3.67
N LEU A 183 -12.90 -1.62 2.86
CA LEU A 183 -13.04 -0.15 2.80
C LEU A 183 -14.46 0.28 2.39
N ARG A 184 -15.02 -0.34 1.36
CA ARG A 184 -16.40 -0.07 0.94
C ARG A 184 -17.42 -0.40 2.02
N LYS A 185 -17.19 -1.46 2.81
CA LYS A 185 -18.05 -1.85 3.93
C LYS A 185 -17.93 -0.94 5.13
N GLU A 186 -16.72 -0.47 5.44
CA GLU A 186 -16.46 0.35 6.63
C GLU A 186 -16.91 1.82 6.42
N CYS A 187 -16.60 2.41 5.27
CA CYS A 187 -16.88 3.84 5.04
C CYS A 187 -17.19 4.21 3.59
N TYR A 188 -17.62 3.25 2.76
CA TYR A 188 -17.94 3.46 1.34
C TYR A 188 -16.77 4.05 0.54
N ALA A 189 -15.54 3.87 1.02
CA ALA A 189 -14.36 4.38 0.35
C ALA A 189 -13.95 3.46 -0.81
N GLU A 190 -13.72 4.06 -1.97
CA GLU A 190 -13.10 3.39 -3.11
C GLU A 190 -11.57 3.48 -3.02
N SER A 191 -10.91 2.48 -3.61
CA SER A 191 -9.46 2.41 -3.71
C SER A 191 -9.05 1.87 -5.08
N GLU A 192 -7.86 2.24 -5.54
CA GLU A 192 -7.26 1.67 -6.74
C GLU A 192 -5.98 0.92 -6.42
N SER A 193 -5.72 -0.16 -7.15
CA SER A 193 -4.60 -1.05 -6.88
C SER A 193 -3.65 -1.17 -8.07
N ILE A 194 -2.36 -1.28 -7.77
CA ILE A 194 -1.30 -1.67 -8.70
C ILE A 194 -0.54 -2.86 -8.11
N ASN A 195 -0.11 -3.79 -8.95
CA ASN A 195 0.71 -4.92 -8.52
C ASN A 195 2.17 -4.67 -8.91
N LEU A 196 3.01 -4.41 -7.91
CA LEU A 196 4.42 -4.08 -8.11
C LEU A 196 5.25 -5.23 -8.70
N SER A 197 4.77 -6.48 -8.59
CA SER A 197 5.46 -7.63 -9.20
C SER A 197 5.24 -7.76 -10.70
N LYS A 198 4.42 -6.89 -11.29
CA LYS A 198 4.14 -6.85 -12.74
C LYS A 198 4.77 -5.62 -13.42
N LEU A 199 5.57 -4.87 -12.67
CA LEU A 199 6.33 -3.71 -13.15
C LEU A 199 7.71 -4.12 -13.63
#